data_AF-A0AAD5U352-F1
#
_entry.id   AF-A0AAD5U352-F1
#
_cell.length_a   1.000
_cell.length_b   1.000
_cell.length_c   1.000
_cell.angle_alpha   90.00
_cell.angle_beta   90.00
_cell.angle_gamma   90.00
#
_symmetry.space_group_name_H-M   'P 1'
#
loop_
_entity.id
_entity.type
_entity.pdbx_description
1 polymer ?
#
loop_
_entity_poly.entity_id
_entity_poly.type
_entity_poly.pdbx_seq_one_letter_code
_entity_poly.pdbx_strand_id
1 'polypeptide(L)'
;MNAKTTKTAIKETAKLRPKKEVQAKGVNYIHGLHMPKTMPNNWVLKQIAFPSPEANFKPFHTIDEGVFTEPRISWRNQERIRRGCMLAGIDPKEVGLKDKRRPDEKYVNKMLKFSGDVKKETENLVAKIDRREKIEENMIKMEERIQKWREEEKKLKLKAKNLIPF
;
A
#
# COMPACT_ATOMS: atom_id res chain seq x y z
N MET A 1 22.33 25.35 -38.69
CA MET A 1 23.05 25.35 -37.40
C MET A 1 22.04 25.45 -36.26
N ASN A 2 21.95 24.36 -35.48
CA ASN A 2 21.52 24.19 -34.08
C ASN A 2 20.36 25.01 -33.49
N ALA A 3 19.13 24.48 -33.62
CA ALA A 3 17.95 24.90 -32.85
C ALA A 3 17.38 23.77 -31.95
N LYS A 4 18.21 22.79 -31.55
CA LYS A 4 17.77 21.59 -30.78
C LYS A 4 18.37 21.45 -29.38
N THR A 5 19.16 22.41 -28.89
CA THR A 5 19.89 22.27 -27.62
C THR A 5 19.29 23.03 -26.43
N THR A 6 18.25 23.85 -26.60
CA THR A 6 17.73 24.68 -25.49
C THR A 6 16.54 24.08 -24.73
N LYS A 7 15.90 23.02 -25.23
CA LYS A 7 14.75 22.39 -24.54
C LYS A 7 15.13 21.33 -23.50
N THR A 8 16.38 20.87 -23.48
CA THR A 8 16.85 19.84 -22.54
C THR A 8 17.34 20.42 -21.21
N ALA A 9 17.84 21.66 -21.21
CA ALA A 9 18.41 22.29 -20.01
C ALA A 9 17.38 22.77 -18.97
N ILE A 10 16.11 22.98 -19.38
CA ILE A 10 15.07 23.53 -18.48
C ILE A 10 14.40 22.42 -17.64
N LYS A 11 14.56 21.14 -18.02
CA LYS A 11 13.98 20.00 -17.27
C LYS A 11 14.84 19.48 -16.11
N GLU A 12 16.11 19.88 -16.00
CA GLU A 12 17.02 19.36 -14.96
C GLU A 12 17.08 20.21 -13.69
N THR A 13 16.59 21.45 -13.68
CA THR A 13 16.65 22.34 -12.50
C THR A 13 15.38 22.31 -11.64
N ALA A 14 14.39 21.47 -11.98
CA ALA A 14 13.13 21.35 -11.23
C ALA A 14 13.15 20.30 -10.10
N LYS A 15 14.30 19.66 -9.84
CA LYS A 15 14.49 18.76 -8.69
C LYS A 15 15.29 19.49 -7.61
N LEU A 16 14.79 19.42 -6.37
CA LEU A 16 15.31 20.05 -5.14
C LEU A 16 14.81 21.47 -4.87
N ARG A 17 13.48 21.67 -4.88
CA ARG A 17 12.92 22.57 -3.86
C ARG A 17 12.95 21.79 -2.53
N PRO A 18 13.64 22.27 -1.48
CA PRO A 18 13.45 21.70 -0.15
C PRO A 18 11.96 21.84 0.19
N LYS A 19 11.32 20.73 0.57
CA LYS A 19 9.94 20.77 1.06
C LYS A 19 9.92 21.77 2.20
N LYS A 20 9.19 22.88 2.06
CA LYS A 20 8.91 23.78 3.18
C LYS A 20 8.30 22.92 4.28
N GLU A 21 8.98 22.81 5.41
CA GLU A 21 8.40 22.24 6.62
C GLU A 21 7.16 23.06 6.94
N VAL A 22 6.00 22.45 6.76
CA VAL A 22 4.73 23.02 7.21
C VAL A 22 4.78 22.96 8.73
N GLN A 23 5.25 24.04 9.35
CA GLN A 23 5.18 24.20 10.79
C GLN A 23 3.70 24.30 11.17
N ALA A 24 3.09 23.16 11.52
CA ALA A 24 1.78 23.12 12.10
C ALA A 24 1.82 23.95 13.40
N LYS A 25 1.03 25.04 13.45
CA LYS A 25 0.95 25.94 14.60
C LYS A 25 0.71 25.12 15.88
N GLY A 26 1.66 25.19 16.83
CA GLY A 26 1.53 24.59 18.16
C GLY A 26 2.21 23.24 18.38
N VAL A 27 2.96 22.71 17.40
CA VAL A 27 3.66 21.43 17.55
C VAL A 27 5.17 21.63 17.42
N ASN A 28 5.89 21.51 18.53
CA ASN A 28 7.36 21.58 18.52
C ASN A 28 7.92 20.27 17.96
N TYR A 29 8.66 20.39 16.85
CA TYR A 29 9.40 19.29 16.26
C TYR A 29 10.90 19.49 16.51
N ILE A 30 11.58 18.44 16.96
CA ILE A 30 13.05 18.41 17.04
C ILE A 30 13.52 17.25 16.17
N HIS A 31 14.43 17.54 15.22
CA HIS A 31 14.96 16.56 14.26
C HIS A 31 13.86 15.76 13.52
N GLY A 32 12.73 16.40 13.19
CA GLY A 32 11.61 15.76 12.49
C GLY A 32 10.72 14.85 13.34
N LEU A 33 10.95 14.77 14.67
CA LEU A 33 10.07 14.09 15.61
C LEU A 33 9.25 15.08 16.43
N HIS A 34 8.01 14.69 16.72
CA HIS A 34 7.17 15.39 17.68
C HIS A 34 7.79 15.31 19.07
N MET A 35 7.96 16.48 19.70
CA MET A 35 8.46 16.55 21.07
C MET A 35 7.51 15.80 22.02
N PRO A 36 8.05 14.90 22.87
CA PRO A 36 7.21 14.20 23.83
C PRO A 36 6.69 15.15 24.90
N LYS A 37 5.48 14.89 25.41
CA LYS A 37 4.91 15.65 26.54
C LYS A 37 5.72 15.50 27.83
N THR A 38 6.45 14.40 27.97
CA THR A 38 7.26 14.06 29.14
C THR A 38 8.67 13.72 28.70
N MET A 39 9.67 14.20 29.44
CA MET A 39 11.07 13.87 29.17
C MET A 39 11.35 12.37 29.34
N PRO A 40 12.33 11.81 28.61
CA PRO A 40 12.76 10.44 28.81
C PRO A 40 13.24 10.21 30.26
N ASN A 41 12.90 9.06 30.83
CA ASN A 41 13.33 8.70 32.18
C ASN A 41 14.87 8.67 32.30
N ASN A 42 15.41 8.94 33.49
CA ASN A 42 16.86 8.92 33.76
C ASN A 42 17.55 7.62 33.31
N TRP A 43 16.87 6.47 33.43
CA TRP A 43 17.41 5.20 32.94
C TRP A 43 17.67 5.22 31.44
N VAL A 44 16.77 5.81 30.64
CA VAL A 44 16.93 5.95 29.19
C VAL A 44 18.09 6.90 28.87
N LEU A 45 18.17 8.02 29.58
CA LEU A 45 19.27 8.99 29.42
C LEU A 45 20.63 8.35 29.73
N LYS A 46 20.70 7.50 30.76
CA LYS A 46 21.92 6.75 31.10
C LYS A 46 22.35 5.83 29.97
N GLN A 47 21.42 5.14 29.30
CA GLN A 47 21.73 4.28 28.17
C GLN A 47 22.19 5.04 26.92
N ILE A 48 21.77 6.31 26.78
CA ILE A 48 22.22 7.17 25.68
C ILE A 48 23.63 7.71 25.98
N ALA A 49 23.86 8.16 27.20
CA ALA A 49 25.17 8.69 27.63
C ALA A 49 26.25 7.61 27.71
N PHE A 50 25.86 6.40 28.13
CA PHE A 50 26.75 5.25 28.29
C PHE A 50 26.14 4.06 27.53
N PRO A 51 26.48 3.89 26.25
CA PRO A 51 25.84 2.88 25.40
C PRO A 51 26.18 1.48 25.90
N SER A 52 25.13 0.66 26.05
CA SER A 52 25.28 -0.76 26.34
C SER A 52 25.88 -1.51 25.14
N PRO A 53 26.57 -2.64 25.36
CA PRO A 53 27.01 -3.52 24.28
C PRO A 53 25.86 -3.96 23.38
N GLU A 54 26.11 -4.10 22.07
CA GLU A 54 25.11 -4.52 21.08
C GLU A 54 24.40 -5.84 21.43
N ALA A 55 25.12 -6.75 22.11
CA ALA A 55 24.59 -8.04 22.55
C ALA A 55 23.38 -7.91 23.47
N ASN A 56 23.24 -6.81 24.21
CA ASN A 56 22.11 -6.59 25.12
C ASN A 56 20.80 -6.28 24.40
N PHE A 57 20.88 -5.82 23.15
CA PHE A 57 19.73 -5.45 22.32
C PHE A 57 19.24 -6.58 21.41
N LYS A 58 20.04 -7.64 21.25
CA LYS A 58 19.73 -8.78 20.39
C LYS A 58 19.41 -9.99 21.27
N PRO A 59 18.43 -10.81 20.88
CA PRO A 59 18.28 -12.12 21.49
C PRO A 59 19.53 -12.96 21.16
N PHE A 60 19.88 -13.86 22.06
CA PHE A 60 21.03 -14.76 21.90
C PHE A 60 20.63 -16.20 22.22
N HIS A 61 21.36 -17.13 21.60
CA HIS A 61 21.19 -18.56 21.85
C HIS A 61 22.26 -19.01 22.85
N THR A 62 21.81 -19.67 23.92
CA THR A 62 22.71 -20.38 24.82
C THR A 62 23.13 -21.67 24.14
N ILE A 63 24.43 -21.88 23.97
CA ILE A 63 24.99 -23.04 23.22
C ILE A 63 24.58 -24.36 23.87
N ASP A 64 24.49 -24.37 25.20
CA ASP A 64 24.33 -25.61 25.97
C ASP A 64 22.88 -26.09 26.06
N GLU A 65 21.91 -25.16 26.06
CA GLU A 65 20.50 -25.48 26.32
C GLU A 65 19.63 -25.39 25.05
N GLY A 66 20.16 -24.84 23.96
CA GLY A 66 19.39 -24.57 22.74
C GLY A 66 18.27 -23.54 22.94
N VAL A 67 18.19 -22.89 24.11
CA VAL A 67 17.13 -21.96 24.47
C VAL A 67 17.42 -20.58 23.85
N PHE A 68 16.40 -20.03 23.20
CA PHE A 68 16.41 -18.66 22.71
C PHE A 68 16.05 -17.71 23.86
N THR A 69 17.02 -16.92 24.28
CA THR A 69 16.82 -15.95 25.36
C THR A 69 16.44 -14.60 24.77
N GLU A 70 15.45 -13.95 25.38
CA GLU A 70 15.05 -12.59 25.04
C GLU A 70 16.21 -11.60 25.22
N PRO A 71 16.24 -10.48 24.47
CA PRO A 71 17.24 -9.45 24.68
C PRO A 71 17.14 -8.90 26.12
N ARG A 72 18.31 -8.64 26.74
CA ARG A 72 18.37 -8.04 28.08
C ARG A 72 17.58 -6.73 28.18
N ILE A 73 17.56 -5.96 27.08
CA ILE A 73 16.76 -4.75 26.98
C ILE A 73 15.53 -5.04 26.12
N SER A 74 14.35 -4.97 26.74
CA SER A 74 13.07 -5.20 26.06
C SER A 74 12.84 -4.25 24.88
N TRP A 75 12.11 -4.70 23.86
CA TRP A 75 11.81 -3.90 22.66
C TRP A 75 11.20 -2.53 22.96
N ARG A 76 10.37 -2.44 24.01
CA ARG A 76 9.76 -1.17 24.45
C ARG A 76 10.83 -0.18 24.92
N ASN A 77 11.82 -0.67 25.67
CA ASN A 77 12.92 0.15 26.16
C ASN A 77 13.90 0.50 25.03
N GLN A 78 14.14 -0.42 24.10
CA GLN A 78 14.90 -0.15 22.87
C GLN A 78 14.31 1.02 22.08
N GLU A 79 12.98 1.04 21.92
CA GLU A 79 12.28 2.12 21.22
C GLU A 79 12.33 3.45 22.00
N ARG A 80 12.28 3.41 23.34
CA ARG A 80 12.45 4.61 24.17
C ARG A 80 13.85 5.21 24.04
N ILE A 81 14.88 4.38 24.10
CA ILE A 81 16.28 4.79 23.88
C ILE A 81 16.41 5.38 22.47
N ARG A 82 15.86 4.70 21.46
CA ARG A 82 15.85 5.18 20.09
C ARG A 82 15.26 6.59 19.96
N ARG A 83 14.09 6.83 20.55
CA ARG A 83 13.44 8.14 20.54
C ARG A 83 14.29 9.18 21.25
N GLY A 84 14.89 8.83 22.39
CA GLY A 84 15.81 9.71 23.11
C GLY A 84 17.05 10.08 22.29
N CYS A 85 17.68 9.12 21.60
CA CYS A 85 18.79 9.38 20.68
C CYS A 85 18.37 10.38 19.60
N MET A 86 17.21 10.15 18.96
CA MET A 86 16.73 11.05 17.91
C MET A 86 16.41 12.46 18.41
N LEU A 87 15.91 12.60 19.65
CA LEU A 87 15.70 13.90 20.28
C LEU A 87 17.01 14.63 20.61
N ALA A 88 18.06 13.88 20.95
CA ALA A 88 19.40 14.39 21.20
C ALA A 88 20.21 14.65 19.92
N GLY A 89 19.66 14.33 18.74
CA GLY A 89 20.39 14.41 17.47
C GLY A 89 21.48 13.34 17.29
N ILE A 90 21.48 12.31 18.15
CA ILE A 90 22.43 11.19 18.12
C ILE A 90 21.84 10.08 17.24
N ASP A 91 22.68 9.47 16.40
CA ASP A 91 22.22 8.35 15.59
C ASP A 91 22.08 7.07 16.44
N PRO A 92 20.91 6.38 16.42
CA PRO A 92 20.67 5.20 17.27
C PRO A 92 21.67 4.06 17.07
N LYS A 93 22.35 4.02 15.92
CA LYS A 93 23.41 3.05 15.62
C LYS A 93 24.59 3.15 16.58
N GLU A 94 24.93 4.36 17.01
CA GLU A 94 26.04 4.60 17.95
C GLU A 94 25.78 3.98 19.32
N VAL A 95 24.49 3.81 19.67
CA VAL A 95 24.05 3.18 20.92
C VAL A 95 23.83 1.67 20.75
N GLY A 96 24.21 1.09 19.60
CA GLY A 96 24.08 -0.34 19.33
C GLY A 96 22.68 -0.79 18.90
N LEU A 97 21.78 0.17 18.59
CA LEU A 97 20.43 -0.12 18.07
C LEU A 97 20.43 -0.12 16.54
N LYS A 98 19.79 -1.14 15.93
CA LYS A 98 19.62 -1.21 14.47
C LYS A 98 18.83 -0.01 13.94
N ASP A 99 19.11 0.45 12.72
CA ASP A 99 18.37 1.53 12.10
C ASP A 99 16.98 1.08 11.59
N LYS A 100 15.89 1.53 12.23
CA LYS A 100 14.50 1.39 11.75
C LYS A 100 14.10 2.46 10.73
N ARG A 101 14.91 3.53 10.53
CA ARG A 101 14.56 4.65 9.64
C ARG A 101 14.35 4.20 8.19
N ARG A 102 14.95 3.08 7.80
CA ARG A 102 14.59 2.38 6.57
C ARG A 102 13.82 1.14 6.99
N PRO A 103 12.52 1.02 6.70
CA PRO A 103 11.94 -0.31 6.63
C PRO A 103 12.82 -1.10 5.65
N ASP A 104 13.33 -2.25 6.07
CA ASP A 104 14.09 -3.13 5.17
C ASP A 104 13.29 -3.23 3.87
N GLU A 105 13.92 -3.11 2.71
CA GLU A 105 13.21 -3.15 1.42
C GLU A 105 12.28 -4.39 1.32
N LYS A 106 12.66 -5.48 2.02
CA LYS A 106 11.86 -6.69 2.24
C LYS A 106 10.54 -6.45 3.00
N TYR A 107 10.51 -5.60 4.02
CA TYR A 107 9.31 -5.23 4.79
C TYR A 107 8.37 -4.32 3.99
N VAL A 108 8.89 -3.36 3.24
CA VAL A 108 8.08 -2.51 2.34
C VAL A 108 7.41 -3.36 1.27
N ASN A 109 8.18 -4.25 0.65
CA ASN A 109 7.65 -5.19 -0.35
C ASN A 109 6.64 -6.17 0.25
N LYS A 110 6.79 -6.59 1.51
CA LYS A 110 5.82 -7.47 2.19
C LYS A 110 4.52 -6.74 2.53
N MET A 111 4.58 -5.46 2.91
CA MET A 111 3.37 -4.65 3.14
C MET A 111 2.64 -4.30 1.83
N LEU A 112 3.37 -4.07 0.73
CA LEU A 112 2.74 -3.92 -0.59
C LEU A 112 2.00 -5.19 -1.02
N LYS A 113 2.49 -6.38 -0.65
CA LYS A 113 1.83 -7.66 -0.96
C LYS A 113 0.56 -7.90 -0.14
N PHE A 114 0.37 -7.18 0.97
CA PHE A 114 -0.81 -7.31 1.82
C PHE A 114 -1.96 -6.38 1.41
N SER A 115 -1.83 -5.65 0.30
CA SER A 115 -2.92 -4.85 -0.27
C SER A 115 -3.96 -5.75 -0.95
N GLY A 116 -4.73 -6.44 -0.11
CA GLY A 116 -6.04 -7.01 -0.40
C GLY A 116 -6.06 -8.21 -1.35
N ASP A 117 -6.52 -9.35 -0.83
CA ASP A 117 -7.25 -10.30 -1.66
C ASP A 117 -8.33 -9.52 -2.43
N VAL A 118 -8.41 -9.76 -3.74
CA VAL A 118 -9.40 -9.15 -4.62
C VAL A 118 -10.77 -9.31 -3.96
N LYS A 119 -11.37 -8.20 -3.52
CA LYS A 119 -12.64 -8.22 -2.81
C LYS A 119 -13.68 -8.86 -3.72
N LYS A 120 -14.35 -9.93 -3.27
CA LYS A 120 -15.44 -10.64 -3.98
C LYS A 120 -16.51 -9.73 -4.61
N GLU A 121 -16.63 -8.48 -4.14
CA GLU A 121 -17.45 -7.44 -4.75
C GLU A 121 -17.17 -7.21 -6.24
N THR A 122 -15.95 -7.49 -6.74
CA THR A 122 -15.61 -7.37 -8.16
C THR A 122 -16.32 -8.42 -9.02
N GLU A 123 -16.56 -9.63 -8.52
CA GLU A 123 -17.24 -10.69 -9.28
C GLU A 123 -18.69 -10.31 -9.60
N ASN A 124 -19.38 -9.69 -8.65
CA ASN A 124 -20.74 -9.18 -8.85
C ASN A 124 -20.79 -7.99 -9.83
N LEU A 125 -19.72 -7.21 -9.93
CA LEU A 125 -19.61 -6.12 -10.92
C LEU A 125 -19.35 -6.68 -12.31
N VAL A 126 -18.49 -7.70 -12.45
CA VAL A 126 -18.24 -8.41 -13.72
C VAL A 126 -19.53 -9.07 -14.22
N ALA A 127 -20.24 -9.79 -13.35
CA ALA A 127 -21.51 -10.43 -13.72
C ALA A 127 -22.59 -9.42 -14.18
N LYS A 128 -22.58 -8.19 -13.66
CA LYS A 128 -23.48 -7.11 -14.11
C LYS A 128 -23.11 -6.60 -15.50
N ILE A 129 -21.82 -6.53 -15.82
CA ILE A 129 -21.34 -6.11 -17.14
C ILE A 129 -21.73 -7.16 -18.19
N ASP A 130 -21.43 -8.43 -17.94
CA ASP A 130 -21.78 -9.54 -18.85
C ASP A 130 -23.29 -9.61 -19.11
N ARG A 131 -24.11 -9.31 -18.09
CA ARG A 131 -25.56 -9.27 -18.22
C ARG A 131 -26.02 -8.12 -19.11
N ARG A 132 -25.37 -6.95 -19.04
CA ARG A 132 -25.69 -5.80 -19.90
C ARG A 132 -25.35 -6.08 -21.36
N GLU A 133 -24.16 -6.64 -21.62
CA GLU A 133 -23.74 -7.01 -22.98
C GLU A 133 -24.72 -8.02 -23.61
N LYS A 134 -25.14 -9.04 -22.85
CA LYS A 134 -26.16 -10.00 -23.31
C LYS A 134 -27.52 -9.35 -23.59
N ILE A 135 -27.90 -8.32 -22.84
CA ILE A 135 -29.15 -7.59 -23.10
C ILE A 135 -29.00 -6.80 -24.40
N GLU A 136 -27.91 -6.07 -24.59
CA GLU A 136 -27.66 -5.28 -25.80
C GLU A 136 -27.65 -6.17 -27.06
N GLU A 137 -26.94 -7.31 -27.02
CA GLU A 137 -26.95 -8.27 -28.12
C GLU A 137 -28.35 -8.82 -28.43
N ASN A 138 -29.15 -9.09 -27.40
CA ASN A 138 -30.52 -9.57 -27.57
C ASN A 138 -31.45 -8.48 -28.13
N MET A 139 -31.25 -7.21 -27.75
CA MET A 139 -32.00 -6.08 -28.28
C MET A 139 -31.71 -5.85 -29.76
N ILE A 140 -30.44 -5.99 -30.18
CA ILE A 140 -30.05 -5.89 -31.59
C ILE A 140 -30.69 -7.03 -32.40
N LYS A 141 -30.66 -8.26 -31.88
CA LYS A 141 -31.27 -9.45 -32.53
C LYS A 141 -32.80 -9.49 -32.43
N MET A 142 -33.42 -8.56 -31.70
CA MET A 142 -34.86 -8.56 -31.43
C MET A 142 -35.67 -8.34 -32.71
N GLU A 143 -35.24 -7.39 -33.55
CA GLU A 143 -35.96 -7.04 -34.78
C GLU A 143 -35.99 -8.21 -35.76
N GLU A 144 -34.86 -8.90 -35.92
CA GLU A 144 -34.77 -10.11 -36.75
C GLU A 144 -35.67 -11.25 -36.24
N ARG A 145 -35.75 -11.44 -34.91
CA ARG A 145 -36.64 -12.43 -34.30
C ARG A 145 -38.12 -12.10 -34.55
N ILE A 146 -38.49 -10.82 -34.45
CA ILE A 146 -39.87 -10.37 -34.71
C ILE A 146 -40.24 -10.61 -36.17
N GLN A 147 -39.33 -10.33 -37.11
CA GLN A 147 -39.58 -10.57 -38.54
C GLN A 147 -39.77 -12.06 -38.82
N LYS A 148 -38.87 -12.93 -38.32
CA LYS A 148 -38.99 -14.38 -38.44
C LYS A 148 -40.31 -14.90 -37.86
N TRP A 149 -40.69 -14.45 -36.68
CA TRP A 149 -41.96 -14.82 -36.04
C TRP A 149 -43.18 -14.42 -36.90
N ARG A 150 -43.18 -13.20 -37.45
CA ARG A 150 -44.25 -12.73 -38.35
C ARG A 150 -44.33 -13.54 -39.64
N GLU A 151 -43.19 -13.95 -40.20
CA GLU A 151 -43.14 -14.80 -41.39
C GLU A 151 -43.64 -16.23 -41.12
N GLU A 152 -43.27 -16.80 -39.97
CA GLU A 152 -43.76 -18.10 -39.53
C GLU A 152 -45.28 -18.09 -39.31
N GLU A 153 -45.82 -17.07 -38.65
CA GLU A 153 -47.26 -16.87 -38.52
C GLU A 153 -47.97 -16.82 -39.88
N LYS A 154 -47.41 -16.06 -40.84
CA LYS A 154 -47.97 -15.97 -42.20
C LYS A 154 -47.93 -17.33 -42.90
N LYS A 155 -46.83 -18.08 -42.79
CA LYS A 155 -46.69 -19.43 -43.35
C LYS A 155 -47.69 -20.41 -42.73
N LEU A 156 -47.90 -20.34 -41.41
CA LEU A 156 -48.88 -21.17 -40.71
C LEU A 156 -50.31 -20.84 -41.13
N LYS A 157 -50.66 -19.55 -41.25
CA LYS A 157 -51.97 -19.09 -41.74
C LYS A 157 -52.23 -19.52 -43.18
N LEU A 158 -51.22 -19.49 -44.05
CA LEU A 158 -51.32 -19.96 -45.44
C LEU A 158 -51.51 -21.49 -45.50
N LYS A 159 -50.74 -22.26 -44.71
CA LYS A 159 -50.93 -23.71 -44.61
C LYS A 159 -52.33 -24.06 -44.12
N ALA A 160 -52.85 -23.35 -43.12
CA ALA A 160 -54.20 -23.57 -42.60
C ALA A 160 -55.31 -23.24 -43.62
N LYS A 161 -55.16 -22.17 -44.42
CA LYS A 161 -56.11 -21.83 -45.49
C LYS A 161 -56.12 -22.84 -46.64
N ASN A 162 -54.97 -23.40 -46.98
CA ASN A 162 -54.85 -24.41 -48.04
C ASN A 162 -55.40 -25.80 -47.64
N LEU A 163 -55.77 -25.99 -46.38
CA LEU A 163 -56.29 -27.25 -45.81
C LEU A 163 -57.82 -27.27 -45.66
N ILE A 164 -58.52 -26.21 -46.07
CA ILE A 164 -59.98 -26.19 -46.14
C ILE A 164 -60.35 -26.70 -47.54
N PRO A 165 -60.83 -27.95 -47.69
CA PRO A 165 -61.32 -28.43 -48.98
C PRO A 165 -62.66 -27.74 -49.27
N PHE A 166 -62.81 -27.25 -50.50
CA PHE A 166 -64.10 -26.79 -51.03
C PHE A 166 -65.11 -27.95 -51.06
#